data_AF-A0A503PBH3-F1
#
_entry.id   AF-A0A503PBH3-F1
#
_cell.length_a   1.000
_cell.length_b   1.000
_cell.length_c   1.000
_cell.angle_alpha   90.00
_cell.angle_beta   90.00
_cell.angle_gamma   90.00
#
_symmetry.space_group_name_H-M   'P 1'
#
loop_
_entity.id
_entity.type
_entity.pdbx_description
1 polymer ?
#
loop_
_entity_poly.entity_id
_entity_poly.type
_entity_poly.pdbx_seq_one_letter_code
_entity_poly.pdbx_strand_id
1 'polypeptide(L)'
;MINDQQRSPYGLFLVCHHDSSEAAERLGRDPTVPPLGDIDGPPEIAAAVVAFNNMQARLKLYVKDRTTMVAAIAHDLRTPLMRLTLLLENAPSDVKSAAEAVIKEMNSRIRGALAFGRDAGNPGRRQCLELRTLVESVVDEMADRGADVAVLPGDELTVDADVAGLRALLVNLVENAVRYADGARVQLRRLDNRILIEVADNGPGIPVPELEKVFEPFYRLEALRNRATGGTGLGLASARAVARSHGGDVTLANRREGGLVATITLPLH
;
A
#
# COMPACT_ATOMS: atom_id res chain seq x y z
N MET A 1 11.67 2.94 -55.86
CA MET A 1 11.18 1.56 -55.73
C MET A 1 12.36 0.68 -55.37
N ILE A 2 12.58 0.41 -54.08
CA ILE A 2 13.57 -0.57 -53.62
C ILE A 2 12.83 -1.49 -52.64
N ASN A 3 13.05 -2.78 -52.87
CA ASN A 3 12.33 -3.94 -52.40
C ASN A 3 12.04 -3.98 -50.89
N ASP A 4 10.76 -4.10 -50.59
CA ASP A 4 10.21 -4.68 -49.38
C ASP A 4 10.26 -6.20 -49.52
N GLN A 5 11.24 -6.87 -48.92
CA GLN A 5 11.20 -8.30 -48.54
C GLN A 5 12.52 -8.68 -47.84
N GLN A 6 12.55 -8.58 -46.51
CA GLN A 6 13.30 -9.48 -45.61
C GLN A 6 13.02 -9.13 -44.14
N ARG A 7 11.77 -9.31 -43.68
CA ARG A 7 11.50 -9.53 -42.25
C ARG A 7 11.47 -11.03 -42.00
N SER A 8 12.51 -11.54 -41.34
CA SER A 8 12.60 -12.94 -40.91
C SER A 8 11.45 -13.26 -39.94
N PRO A 9 10.69 -14.37 -40.14
CA PRO A 9 9.57 -14.76 -39.28
C PRO A 9 9.98 -15.07 -37.83
N TYR A 10 11.28 -15.24 -37.57
CA TYR A 10 11.84 -15.49 -36.23
C TYR A 10 12.02 -14.22 -35.39
N GLY A 11 12.04 -13.02 -36.01
CA GLY A 11 12.16 -11.75 -35.28
C GLY A 11 10.87 -11.32 -34.57
N LEU A 12 9.70 -11.67 -35.13
CA LEU A 12 8.39 -11.32 -34.58
C LEU A 12 8.00 -12.22 -33.38
N PHE A 13 8.50 -13.47 -33.39
CA PHE A 13 8.23 -14.47 -32.35
C PHE A 13 8.91 -14.14 -31.01
N LEU A 14 10.09 -13.51 -31.05
CA LEU A 14 10.82 -13.03 -29.87
C LEU A 14 10.18 -11.80 -29.21
N VAL A 15 9.57 -10.92 -30.01
CA VAL A 15 8.87 -9.72 -29.52
C VAL A 15 7.57 -10.11 -28.80
N CYS A 16 6.79 -11.03 -29.37
CA CYS A 16 5.52 -11.49 -28.76
C CYS A 16 5.72 -12.21 -27.41
N HIS A 17 6.81 -12.96 -27.24
CA HIS A 17 7.12 -13.61 -25.97
C HIS A 17 7.53 -12.61 -24.88
N HIS A 18 8.23 -11.53 -25.24
CA HIS A 18 8.62 -10.48 -24.30
C HIS A 18 7.39 -9.68 -23.83
N ASP A 19 6.52 -9.28 -24.76
CA ASP A 19 5.30 -8.52 -24.48
C ASP A 19 4.32 -9.28 -23.58
N SER A 20 4.19 -10.61 -23.75
CA SER A 20 3.30 -11.44 -22.94
C SER A 20 3.81 -11.65 -21.50
N SER A 21 5.12 -11.82 -21.29
CA SER A 21 5.71 -11.96 -19.95
C SER A 21 5.67 -10.63 -19.19
N GLU A 22 5.97 -9.53 -19.87
CA GLU A 22 5.89 -8.20 -19.30
C GLU A 22 4.43 -7.82 -18.98
N ALA A 23 3.48 -8.16 -19.85
CA ALA A 23 2.06 -7.98 -19.58
C ALA A 23 1.55 -8.84 -18.42
N ALA A 24 2.05 -10.07 -18.26
CA ALA A 24 1.74 -10.91 -17.10
C ALA A 24 2.30 -10.33 -15.79
N GLU A 25 3.52 -9.81 -15.79
CA GLU A 25 4.08 -9.10 -14.64
C GLU A 25 3.32 -7.81 -14.33
N ARG A 26 2.94 -7.04 -15.35
CA ARG A 26 2.15 -5.82 -15.22
C ARG A 26 0.75 -6.10 -14.70
N LEU A 27 0.08 -7.16 -15.18
CA LEU A 27 -1.22 -7.61 -14.68
C LEU A 27 -1.13 -8.06 -13.22
N GLY A 28 -0.05 -8.76 -12.85
CA GLY A 28 0.21 -9.17 -11.48
C GLY A 28 0.42 -7.97 -10.52
N ARG A 29 0.89 -6.83 -11.04
CA ARG A 29 1.07 -5.58 -10.27
C ARG A 29 -0.18 -4.70 -10.27
N ASP A 30 -0.91 -4.65 -11.38
CA ASP A 30 -2.09 -3.81 -11.57
C ASP A 30 -3.09 -4.46 -12.54
N PRO A 31 -4.25 -4.95 -12.06
CA PRO A 31 -5.28 -5.54 -12.92
C PRO A 31 -6.01 -4.52 -13.81
N THR A 32 -5.77 -3.23 -13.64
CA THR A 32 -6.45 -2.15 -14.36
C THR A 32 -5.75 -1.72 -15.65
N VAL A 33 -4.54 -2.23 -15.92
CA VAL A 33 -3.75 -1.93 -17.13
C VAL A 33 -4.56 -2.18 -18.41
N PRO A 34 -4.28 -1.45 -19.51
CA PRO A 34 -4.94 -1.71 -20.79
C PRO A 34 -4.76 -3.18 -21.22
N PRO A 35 -5.79 -3.80 -21.82
CA PRO A 35 -5.65 -5.15 -22.36
C PRO A 35 -4.57 -5.16 -23.45
N LEU A 36 -3.99 -6.34 -23.67
CA LEU A 36 -3.09 -6.55 -24.81
C LEU A 36 -3.85 -6.22 -26.10
N GLY A 37 -3.24 -5.37 -26.94
CA GLY A 37 -3.80 -5.00 -28.24
C GLY A 37 -3.80 -6.17 -29.23
N ASP A 38 -4.33 -5.95 -30.43
CA ASP A 38 -4.30 -6.95 -31.49
C ASP A 38 -2.85 -7.27 -31.85
N ILE A 39 -2.42 -8.51 -31.58
CA ILE A 39 -1.10 -8.98 -31.90
C ILE A 39 -1.17 -9.67 -33.27
N ASP A 40 -0.45 -9.14 -34.26
CA ASP A 40 -0.21 -9.83 -35.53
C ASP A 40 0.67 -11.06 -35.25
N GLY A 41 0.05 -12.23 -35.16
CA GLY A 41 0.75 -13.47 -34.82
C GLY A 41 -0.02 -14.73 -35.23
N PRO A 42 0.60 -15.91 -35.09
CA PRO A 42 -0.06 -17.18 -35.31
C PRO A 42 -1.37 -17.30 -34.51
N PRO A 43 -2.37 -18.05 -35.00
CA PRO A 43 -3.69 -18.16 -34.36
C PRO A 43 -3.61 -18.66 -32.91
N GLU A 44 -2.57 -19.42 -32.55
CA GLU A 44 -2.30 -19.87 -31.18
C GLU A 44 -1.94 -18.71 -30.24
N ILE A 45 -1.18 -17.72 -30.73
CA ILE A 45 -0.81 -16.52 -29.96
C ILE A 45 -2.02 -15.61 -29.81
N ALA A 46 -2.79 -15.40 -30.88
CA ALA A 46 -4.02 -14.62 -30.83
C ALA A 46 -5.04 -15.23 -29.83
N ALA A 47 -5.19 -16.56 -29.82
CA ALA A 47 -6.04 -17.26 -28.86
C ALA A 47 -5.56 -17.08 -27.40
N ALA A 48 -4.24 -17.12 -27.17
CA ALA A 48 -3.65 -16.88 -25.85
C ALA A 48 -3.88 -15.45 -25.35
N VAL A 49 -3.76 -14.45 -26.23
CA VAL A 49 -4.03 -13.03 -25.93
C VAL A 49 -5.50 -12.82 -25.55
N VAL A 50 -6.42 -13.40 -26.31
CA VAL A 50 -7.86 -13.34 -26.00
C VAL A 50 -8.15 -14.00 -24.64
N ALA A 51 -7.57 -15.17 -24.37
CA ALA A 51 -7.73 -15.85 -23.08
C ALA A 51 -7.17 -15.01 -21.91
N PHE A 52 -6.01 -14.38 -22.11
CA PHE A 52 -5.37 -13.51 -21.13
C PHE A 52 -6.22 -12.25 -20.84
N ASN A 53 -6.69 -11.56 -21.88
CA ASN A 53 -7.57 -10.39 -21.75
C ASN A 53 -8.88 -10.74 -21.03
N ASN A 54 -9.46 -11.91 -21.30
CA ASN A 54 -10.65 -12.40 -20.61
C ASN A 54 -10.38 -12.70 -19.12
N MET A 55 -9.23 -13.30 -18.79
CA MET A 55 -8.82 -13.54 -17.41
C MET A 55 -8.60 -12.21 -16.67
N GLN A 56 -7.93 -11.24 -17.29
CA GLN A 56 -7.74 -9.90 -16.76
C GLN A 56 -9.08 -9.22 -16.45
N ALA A 57 -10.04 -9.25 -17.39
CA ALA A 57 -11.36 -8.66 -17.20
C ALA A 57 -12.11 -9.28 -16.01
N ARG A 58 -12.04 -10.61 -15.85
CA ARG A 58 -12.64 -11.34 -14.71
C ARG A 58 -11.98 -10.97 -13.39
N LEU A 59 -10.65 -10.88 -13.34
CA LEU A 59 -9.91 -10.48 -12.15
C LEU A 59 -10.25 -9.04 -11.74
N LYS A 60 -10.31 -8.11 -12.71
CA LYS A 60 -10.69 -6.72 -12.46
C LYS A 60 -12.10 -6.61 -11.87
N LEU A 61 -13.05 -7.37 -12.41
CA LEU A 61 -14.41 -7.41 -11.88
C LEU A 61 -14.45 -8.01 -10.46
N TYR A 62 -13.77 -9.13 -10.24
CA TYR A 62 -13.73 -9.80 -8.93
C TYR A 62 -13.14 -8.91 -7.83
N VAL A 63 -12.04 -8.21 -8.13
CA VAL A 63 -11.40 -7.27 -7.20
C VAL A 63 -12.33 -6.07 -6.92
N LYS A 64 -12.93 -5.49 -7.96
CA LYS A 64 -13.89 -4.38 -7.83
C LYS A 64 -15.09 -4.77 -6.95
N ASP A 65 -15.70 -5.92 -7.21
CA ASP A 65 -16.87 -6.41 -6.47
C ASP A 65 -16.52 -6.64 -4.99
N ARG A 66 -15.33 -7.17 -4.71
CA ARG A 66 -14.84 -7.34 -3.33
C ARG A 66 -14.66 -6.00 -2.62
N THR A 67 -14.08 -5.00 -3.28
CA THR A 67 -13.93 -3.64 -2.70
C THR A 67 -15.29 -2.99 -2.45
N THR A 68 -16.24 -3.11 -3.40
CA THR A 68 -17.61 -2.58 -3.25
C THR A 68 -18.36 -3.27 -2.12
N MET A 69 -18.22 -4.59 -1.96
CA MET A 69 -18.83 -5.35 -0.87
C MET A 69 -18.31 -4.90 0.50
N VAL A 70 -16.98 -4.75 0.65
CA VAL A 70 -16.38 -4.24 1.90
C VAL A 70 -16.87 -2.82 2.18
N ALA A 71 -17.02 -1.98 1.15
CA ALA A 71 -17.57 -0.63 1.26
C ALA A 71 -19.02 -0.59 1.77
N ALA A 72 -19.88 -1.46 1.24
CA ALA A 72 -21.26 -1.59 1.67
C ALA A 72 -21.35 -2.06 3.13
N ILE A 73 -20.61 -3.13 3.50
CA ILE A 73 -20.60 -3.65 4.88
C ILE A 73 -20.16 -2.57 5.87
N ALA A 74 -19.12 -1.80 5.53
CA ALA A 74 -18.63 -0.73 6.39
C ALA A 74 -19.63 0.42 6.56
N HIS A 75 -20.37 0.78 5.50
CA HIS A 75 -21.45 1.75 5.58
C HIS A 75 -22.55 1.25 6.52
N ASP A 76 -22.94 -0.02 6.37
CA ASP A 76 -24.02 -0.63 7.16
C ASP A 76 -23.63 -0.82 8.63
N LEU A 77 -22.34 -0.95 8.94
CA LEU A 77 -21.82 -0.96 10.32
C LEU A 77 -21.74 0.45 10.96
N ARG A 78 -21.58 1.51 10.17
CA ARG A 78 -21.50 2.89 10.68
C ARG A 78 -22.84 3.37 11.25
N THR A 79 -23.94 3.00 10.60
CA THR A 79 -25.31 3.35 11.00
C THR A 79 -25.69 2.85 12.41
N PRO A 80 -25.52 1.57 12.78
CA PRO A 80 -25.81 1.09 14.13
C PRO A 80 -24.84 1.65 15.16
N LEU A 81 -23.58 1.92 14.82
CA LEU A 81 -22.63 2.59 15.72
C LEU A 81 -23.06 4.02 16.04
N MET A 82 -23.49 4.79 15.04
CA MET A 82 -24.03 6.15 15.26
C MET A 82 -25.26 6.12 16.16
N ARG A 83 -26.16 5.15 15.93
CA ARG A 83 -27.35 4.95 16.77
C ARG A 83 -26.97 4.57 18.20
N LEU A 84 -25.93 3.76 18.40
CA LEU A 84 -25.43 3.42 19.74
C LEU A 84 -24.93 4.68 20.45
N THR A 85 -24.18 5.55 19.77
CA THR A 85 -23.72 6.83 20.32
C THR A 85 -24.88 7.68 20.82
N LEU A 86 -25.96 7.78 20.03
CA LEU A 86 -27.17 8.53 20.42
C LEU A 86 -27.87 7.93 21.65
N LEU A 87 -27.96 6.60 21.73
CA LEU A 87 -28.56 5.92 22.88
C LEU A 87 -27.75 6.11 24.17
N LEU A 88 -26.46 6.41 24.06
CA LEU A 88 -25.54 6.63 25.18
C LEU A 88 -25.52 8.08 25.67
N GLU A 89 -26.22 9.01 25.02
CA GLU A 89 -26.18 10.44 25.40
C GLU A 89 -26.61 10.68 26.85
N ASN A 90 -27.56 9.88 27.35
CA ASN A 90 -28.12 9.95 28.70
C ASN A 90 -27.54 8.90 29.66
N ALA A 91 -26.50 8.16 29.25
CA ALA A 91 -25.85 7.18 30.11
C ALA A 91 -25.00 7.86 31.20
N PRO A 92 -24.74 7.18 32.33
CA PRO A 92 -23.72 7.59 33.31
C PRO A 92 -22.37 7.87 32.65
N SER A 93 -21.62 8.85 33.15
CA SER A 93 -20.44 9.40 32.48
C SER A 93 -19.30 8.39 32.27
N ASP A 94 -19.16 7.44 33.19
CA ASP A 94 -18.22 6.32 33.12
C ASP A 94 -18.60 5.33 32.01
N VAL A 95 -19.89 4.95 31.93
CA VAL A 95 -20.43 4.08 30.88
C VAL A 95 -20.34 4.74 29.51
N LYS A 96 -20.69 6.02 29.44
CA LYS A 96 -20.62 6.82 28.21
C LYS A 96 -19.19 6.90 27.69
N SER A 97 -18.23 7.24 28.54
CA SER A 97 -16.81 7.34 28.17
C SER A 97 -16.24 6.01 27.70
N ALA A 98 -16.57 4.91 28.39
CA ALA A 98 -16.14 3.57 28.01
C ALA A 98 -16.74 3.15 26.65
N ALA A 99 -18.02 3.41 26.42
CA ALA A 99 -18.69 3.06 25.18
C ALA A 99 -18.24 3.94 23.99
N GLU A 100 -18.00 5.23 24.20
CA GLU A 100 -17.41 6.12 23.19
C GLU A 100 -16.01 5.65 22.76
N ALA A 101 -15.19 5.17 23.69
CA ALA A 101 -13.90 4.57 23.38
C ALA A 101 -14.03 3.33 22.48
N VAL A 102 -14.97 2.43 22.79
CA VAL A 102 -15.25 1.23 21.97
C VAL A 102 -15.78 1.60 20.58
N ILE A 103 -16.70 2.57 20.49
CA ILE A 103 -17.25 3.03 19.20
C ILE A 103 -16.15 3.69 18.35
N LYS A 104 -15.27 4.49 18.96
CA LYS A 104 -14.12 5.09 18.29
C LYS A 104 -13.17 4.02 17.73
N GLU A 105 -12.92 2.97 18.52
CA GLU A 105 -12.11 1.84 18.09
C GLU A 105 -12.76 1.07 16.92
N MET A 106 -14.04 0.75 17.00
CA MET A 106 -14.77 0.07 15.92
C MET A 106 -14.75 0.88 14.61
N ASN A 107 -15.00 2.20 14.70
CA ASN A 107 -14.92 3.07 13.54
C ASN A 107 -13.51 3.13 12.94
N SER A 108 -12.47 3.06 13.76
CA SER A 108 -11.08 2.98 13.30
C SER A 108 -10.83 1.68 12.53
N ARG A 109 -11.30 0.54 13.07
CA ARG A 109 -11.23 -0.79 12.41
C ARG A 109 -11.94 -0.82 11.07
N ILE A 110 -13.15 -0.28 11.01
CA ILE A 110 -13.95 -0.20 9.78
C ILE A 110 -13.23 0.66 8.72
N ARG A 111 -12.71 1.84 9.10
CA ARG A 111 -11.94 2.69 8.18
C ARG A 111 -10.68 2.00 7.67
N GLY A 112 -9.95 1.30 8.55
CA GLY A 112 -8.78 0.52 8.15
C GLY A 112 -9.10 -0.57 7.14
N ALA A 113 -10.19 -1.32 7.35
CA ALA A 113 -10.64 -2.37 6.44
C ALA A 113 -11.06 -1.82 5.07
N LEU A 114 -11.71 -0.65 5.07
CA LEU A 114 -12.08 0.06 3.85
C LEU A 114 -10.88 0.55 3.05
N ALA A 115 -9.91 1.18 3.73
CA ALA A 115 -8.68 1.66 3.10
C ALA A 115 -7.94 0.49 2.46
N PHE A 116 -7.74 -0.60 3.20
CA PHE A 116 -7.11 -1.82 2.68
C PHE A 116 -7.83 -2.39 1.45
N GLY A 117 -9.16 -2.47 1.49
CA GLY A 117 -9.96 -2.96 0.35
C GLY A 117 -9.88 -2.06 -0.89
N ARG A 118 -9.72 -0.74 -0.71
CA ARG A 118 -9.59 0.22 -1.81
C ARG A 118 -8.19 0.19 -2.41
N ASP A 119 -7.16 0.20 -1.57
CA ASP A 119 -5.75 0.22 -1.98
C ASP A 119 -5.37 -1.05 -2.78
N ALA A 120 -5.98 -2.19 -2.44
CA ALA A 120 -5.76 -3.45 -3.15
C ALA A 120 -6.44 -3.53 -4.53
N GLY A 121 -7.35 -2.61 -4.87
CA GLY A 121 -8.23 -2.77 -6.04
C GLY A 121 -8.35 -1.61 -7.01
N ASN A 122 -7.83 -0.42 -6.68
CA ASN A 122 -7.90 0.73 -7.57
C ASN A 122 -6.74 1.70 -7.30
N PRO A 123 -5.54 1.50 -7.89
CA PRO A 123 -4.49 2.50 -7.80
C PRO A 123 -5.00 3.82 -8.40
N GLY A 124 -4.82 4.92 -7.67
CA GLY A 124 -5.21 6.25 -8.13
C GLY A 124 -4.45 6.66 -9.40
N ARG A 125 -4.87 7.78 -10.00
CA ARG A 125 -4.18 8.33 -11.17
C ARG A 125 -2.74 8.66 -10.79
N ARG A 126 -1.78 8.04 -11.47
CA ARG A 126 -0.36 8.32 -11.27
C ARG A 126 0.02 9.67 -11.88
N GLN A 127 0.94 10.34 -11.20
CA GLN A 127 1.55 11.58 -11.65
C GLN A 127 2.99 11.65 -11.16
N CYS A 128 3.82 12.40 -11.90
CA CYS A 128 5.18 12.72 -11.50
C CYS A 128 5.15 13.49 -10.17
N LEU A 129 5.78 12.92 -9.15
CA LEU A 129 5.82 13.42 -7.80
C LEU A 129 7.27 13.55 -7.34
N GLU A 130 7.62 14.70 -6.76
CA GLU A 130 8.85 14.88 -6.02
C GLU A 130 8.68 14.29 -4.61
N LEU A 131 9.48 13.27 -4.28
CA LEU A 131 9.28 12.45 -3.08
C LEU A 131 9.61 13.20 -1.79
N ARG A 132 10.60 14.09 -1.81
CA ARG A 132 10.99 14.88 -0.63
C ARG A 132 9.82 15.74 -0.16
N THR A 133 9.14 16.42 -1.08
CA THR A 133 7.97 17.26 -0.80
C THR A 133 6.85 16.46 -0.13
N LEU A 134 6.59 15.24 -0.60
CA LEU A 134 5.57 14.38 0.02
C LEU A 134 5.99 13.94 1.43
N VAL A 135 7.24 13.52 1.60
CA VAL A 135 7.79 13.07 2.88
C VAL A 135 7.80 14.20 3.91
N GLU A 136 8.28 15.39 3.53
CA GLU A 136 8.28 16.59 4.37
C GLU A 136 6.86 16.96 4.78
N SER A 137 5.88 16.97 3.86
CA SER A 137 4.48 17.22 4.21
C SER A 137 3.92 16.25 5.26
N VAL A 138 4.29 14.97 5.22
CA VAL A 138 3.83 13.97 6.21
C VAL A 138 4.55 14.14 7.55
N VAL A 139 5.86 14.41 7.52
CA VAL A 139 6.66 14.62 8.73
C VAL A 139 6.25 15.90 9.44
N ASP A 140 6.02 16.99 8.71
CA ASP A 140 5.58 18.28 9.26
C ASP A 140 4.22 18.15 9.95
N GLU A 141 3.25 17.45 9.35
CA GLU A 141 1.94 17.20 9.98
C GLU A 141 2.08 16.44 11.32
N MET A 142 3.02 15.50 11.40
CA MET A 142 3.28 14.74 12.62
C MET A 142 4.06 15.57 13.66
N ALA A 143 5.00 16.41 13.21
CA ALA A 143 5.73 17.34 14.07
C ALA A 143 4.80 18.41 14.67
N ASP A 144 3.86 18.95 13.89
CA ASP A 144 2.83 19.88 14.34
C ASP A 144 1.93 19.28 15.43
N ARG A 145 1.78 17.95 15.42
CA ARG A 145 1.07 17.18 16.46
C ARG A 145 1.95 16.86 17.69
N GLY A 146 3.19 17.35 17.71
CA GLY A 146 4.15 17.20 18.80
C GLY A 146 4.99 15.92 18.76
N ALA A 147 5.02 15.18 17.64
CA ALA A 147 5.85 13.98 17.51
C ALA A 147 7.33 14.32 17.24
N ASP A 148 8.26 13.54 17.78
CA ASP A 148 9.69 13.63 17.46
C ASP A 148 9.98 12.98 16.10
N VAL A 149 9.74 13.71 15.02
CA VAL A 149 9.94 13.24 13.65
C VAL A 149 10.83 14.20 12.85
N ALA A 150 11.66 13.66 11.95
CA ALA A 150 12.49 14.49 11.09
C ALA A 150 12.82 13.79 9.77
N VAL A 151 12.95 14.60 8.70
CA VAL A 151 13.51 14.17 7.42
C VAL A 151 15.02 14.36 7.45
N LEU A 152 15.76 13.30 7.16
CA LEU A 152 17.22 13.34 7.06
C LEU A 152 17.68 13.82 5.68
N PRO A 153 18.91 14.35 5.56
CA PRO A 153 19.52 14.59 4.27
C PRO A 153 19.55 13.32 3.42
N GLY A 154 19.25 13.46 2.14
CA GLY A 154 19.08 12.36 1.20
C GLY A 154 18.88 12.87 -0.22
N ASP A 155 18.75 11.96 -1.16
CA ASP A 155 18.69 12.27 -2.59
C ASP A 155 17.38 12.99 -2.97
N GLU A 156 17.44 13.82 -4.02
CA GLU A 156 16.25 14.38 -4.69
C GLU A 156 15.73 13.36 -5.70
N LEU A 157 14.50 12.87 -5.51
CA LEU A 157 13.97 11.73 -6.25
C LEU A 157 12.55 12.02 -6.72
N THR A 158 12.30 11.76 -8.00
CA THR A 158 10.97 11.83 -8.60
C THR A 158 10.47 10.43 -8.95
N VAL A 159 9.16 10.22 -8.84
CA VAL A 159 8.51 8.96 -9.19
C VAL A 159 7.13 9.20 -9.81
N ASP A 160 6.72 8.33 -10.73
CA ASP A 160 5.35 8.30 -11.23
C ASP A 160 4.48 7.42 -10.33
N ALA A 161 3.65 8.05 -9.49
CA ALA A 161 2.94 7.36 -8.43
C ALA A 161 1.55 7.94 -8.12
N ASP A 162 0.69 7.12 -7.52
CA ASP A 162 -0.52 7.57 -6.86
C ASP A 162 -0.15 8.28 -5.56
N VAL A 163 -0.20 9.62 -5.59
CA VAL A 163 0.19 10.47 -4.46
C VAL A 163 -0.64 10.18 -3.21
N ALA A 164 -1.95 9.89 -3.36
CA ALA A 164 -2.80 9.60 -2.21
C ALA A 164 -2.42 8.27 -1.56
N GLY A 165 -2.14 7.26 -2.38
CA GLY A 165 -1.65 5.96 -1.93
C GLY A 165 -0.31 6.07 -1.21
N LEU A 166 0.70 6.68 -1.84
CA LEU A 166 2.02 6.84 -1.23
C LEU A 166 1.96 7.66 0.07
N ARG A 167 1.14 8.71 0.13
CA ARG A 167 0.90 9.45 1.37
C ARG A 167 0.35 8.54 2.47
N ALA A 168 -0.67 7.75 2.17
CA ALA A 168 -1.29 6.85 3.13
C ALA A 168 -0.29 5.79 3.65
N LEU A 169 0.55 5.26 2.76
CA LEU A 169 1.65 4.37 3.11
C LEU A 169 2.61 5.05 4.11
N LEU A 170 3.12 6.24 3.77
CA LEU A 170 4.07 6.99 4.62
C LEU A 170 3.47 7.32 5.98
N VAL A 171 2.22 7.82 6.01
CA VAL A 171 1.50 8.10 7.26
C VAL A 171 1.41 6.84 8.12
N ASN A 172 1.06 5.68 7.54
CA ASN A 172 1.00 4.43 8.30
C ASN A 172 2.34 4.03 8.92
N LEU A 173 3.45 4.20 8.20
CA LEU A 173 4.78 3.84 8.73
C LEU A 173 5.25 4.84 9.80
N VAL A 174 5.09 6.14 9.56
CA VAL A 174 5.49 7.19 10.51
C VAL A 174 4.62 7.13 11.76
N GLU A 175 3.30 6.95 11.65
CA GLU A 175 2.43 6.79 12.83
C GLU A 175 2.78 5.55 13.64
N ASN A 176 3.18 4.45 12.99
CA ASN A 176 3.64 3.26 13.70
C ASN A 176 4.94 3.55 14.47
N ALA A 177 5.93 4.20 13.83
CA ALA A 177 7.17 4.59 14.48
C ALA A 177 6.89 5.50 15.70
N VAL A 178 6.12 6.57 15.53
CA VAL A 178 5.73 7.48 16.63
C VAL A 178 4.99 6.73 17.75
N ARG A 179 4.06 5.83 17.41
CA ARG A 179 3.26 5.11 18.41
C ARG A 179 4.08 4.10 19.22
N TYR A 180 5.04 3.43 18.60
CA TYR A 180 5.74 2.30 19.22
C TYR A 180 7.13 2.64 19.74
N ALA A 181 7.71 3.74 19.26
CA ALA A 181 9.10 4.13 19.47
C ALA A 181 9.30 5.64 19.73
N ASP A 182 8.21 6.37 19.98
CA ASP A 182 8.17 7.80 20.35
C ASP A 182 8.76 8.77 19.31
N GLY A 183 9.15 8.29 18.12
CA GLY A 183 9.68 9.12 17.06
C GLY A 183 10.05 8.35 15.79
N ALA A 184 10.35 9.10 14.74
CA ALA A 184 10.76 8.57 13.44
C ALA A 184 11.81 9.43 12.75
N ARG A 185 12.68 8.81 11.95
CA ARG A 185 13.60 9.49 11.03
C ARG A 185 13.37 8.93 9.64
N VAL A 186 13.11 9.82 8.68
CA VAL A 186 12.83 9.41 7.30
C VAL A 186 13.99 9.81 6.41
N GLN A 187 14.53 8.86 5.62
CA GLN A 187 15.62 9.12 4.69
C GLN A 187 15.27 8.63 3.28
N LEU A 188 15.62 9.43 2.27
CA LEU A 188 15.50 9.10 0.85
C LEU A 188 16.88 8.73 0.30
N ARG A 189 16.97 7.59 -0.37
CA ARG A 189 18.22 7.13 -1.00
C ARG A 189 17.95 6.50 -2.35
N ARG A 190 18.85 6.70 -3.28
CA ARG A 190 18.93 5.93 -4.53
C ARG A 190 19.89 4.76 -4.35
N LEU A 191 19.47 3.58 -4.80
CA LEU A 191 20.33 2.42 -4.94
C LEU A 191 20.08 1.79 -6.30
N ASP A 192 21.09 1.83 -7.17
CA ASP A 192 21.02 1.34 -8.54
C ASP A 192 19.78 1.91 -9.29
N ASN A 193 18.85 1.03 -9.66
CA ASN A 193 17.60 1.35 -10.35
C ASN A 193 16.38 1.35 -9.42
N ARG A 194 16.59 1.62 -8.12
CA ARG A 194 15.55 1.65 -7.10
C ARG A 194 15.67 2.90 -6.23
N ILE A 195 14.52 3.39 -5.83
CA ILE A 195 14.33 4.38 -4.79
C ILE A 195 14.13 3.63 -3.47
N LEU A 196 14.79 4.08 -2.42
CA LEU A 196 14.54 3.66 -1.05
C LEU A 196 14.01 4.83 -0.23
N ILE A 197 12.94 4.57 0.50
CA ILE A 197 12.44 5.45 1.56
C ILE A 197 12.54 4.65 2.86
N GLU A 198 13.42 5.07 3.75
CA GLU A 198 13.71 4.40 5.01
C GLU A 198 13.06 5.17 6.15
N VAL A 199 12.15 4.54 6.88
CA VAL A 199 11.54 5.06 8.10
C VAL A 199 12.15 4.31 9.28
N ALA A 200 13.08 4.96 9.99
CA ALA A 200 13.78 4.40 11.13
C ALA A 200 13.19 4.90 12.45
N ASP A 201 13.06 4.01 13.42
CA ASP A 201 12.61 4.31 14.78
C ASP A 201 13.59 3.79 15.82
N ASN A 202 13.44 4.22 17.08
CA ASN A 202 14.29 3.81 18.20
C ASN A 202 13.57 2.85 19.17
N GLY A 203 12.58 2.11 18.67
CA GLY A 203 11.73 1.24 19.47
C GLY A 203 12.40 -0.06 19.90
N PRO A 204 11.62 -1.00 20.46
CA PRO A 204 12.13 -2.32 20.84
C PRO A 204 12.45 -3.22 19.63
N GLY A 205 12.11 -2.80 18.41
CA GLY A 205 12.15 -3.65 17.22
C GLY A 205 11.06 -4.72 17.22
N ILE A 206 11.21 -5.72 16.34
CA ILE A 206 10.28 -6.83 16.17
C ILE A 206 11.06 -8.14 16.20
N PRO A 207 10.59 -9.19 16.92
CA PRO A 207 11.24 -10.50 16.87
C PRO A 207 11.41 -11.00 15.43
N VAL A 208 12.57 -11.54 15.07
CA VAL A 208 12.88 -11.94 13.68
C VAL A 208 11.81 -12.84 13.04
N PRO A 209 11.23 -13.85 13.74
CA PRO A 209 10.17 -14.69 13.16
C PRO A 209 8.86 -13.96 12.84
N GLU A 210 8.72 -12.73 13.35
CA GLU A 210 7.52 -11.93 13.27
C GLU A 210 7.61 -10.80 12.22
N LEU A 211 8.82 -10.50 11.71
CA LEU A 211 9.06 -9.41 10.75
C LEU A 211 8.22 -9.52 9.47
N GLU A 212 7.97 -10.73 8.98
CA GLU A 212 7.08 -10.95 7.83
C GLU A 212 5.61 -11.05 8.23
N LYS A 213 5.31 -11.69 9.37
CA LYS A 213 3.92 -11.89 9.84
C LYS A 213 3.21 -10.59 10.18
N VAL A 214 3.93 -9.54 10.59
CA VAL A 214 3.33 -8.22 10.87
C VAL A 214 2.72 -7.55 9.64
N PHE A 215 2.98 -8.06 8.43
CA PHE A 215 2.29 -7.65 7.21
C PHE A 215 1.00 -8.41 6.95
N GLU A 216 0.70 -9.47 7.70
CA GLU A 216 -0.57 -10.20 7.58
C GLU A 216 -1.73 -9.32 8.06
N PRO A 217 -2.84 -9.24 7.30
CA PRO A 217 -4.00 -8.48 7.70
C PRO A 217 -4.52 -8.91 9.09
N PHE A 218 -4.81 -7.93 9.94
CA PHE A 218 -5.31 -8.12 11.31
C PHE A 218 -4.28 -8.72 12.30
N TYR A 219 -3.07 -9.01 11.85
CA TYR A 219 -2.02 -9.51 12.72
C TYR A 219 -1.46 -8.43 13.64
N ARG A 220 -1.23 -8.79 14.91
CA ARG A 220 -0.64 -7.91 15.94
C ARG A 220 0.22 -8.73 16.91
N LEU A 221 1.40 -8.20 17.23
CA LEU A 221 2.28 -8.76 18.26
C LEU A 221 1.61 -8.76 19.63
N GLU A 222 1.70 -9.88 20.36
CA GLU A 222 1.07 -10.03 21.68
C GLU A 222 1.62 -9.04 22.71
N ALA A 223 2.93 -8.74 22.67
CA ALA A 223 3.56 -7.73 23.53
C ALA A 223 3.01 -6.30 23.32
N LEU A 224 2.37 -6.04 22.17
CA LEU A 224 1.75 -4.76 21.82
C LEU A 224 0.22 -4.78 22.00
N ARG A 225 -0.36 -5.84 22.59
CA ARG A 225 -1.79 -5.90 22.93
C ARG A 225 -2.14 -5.10 24.19
N ASN A 226 -1.20 -4.97 25.14
CA ASN A 226 -1.45 -4.34 26.44
C ASN A 226 -1.28 -2.81 26.44
N ARG A 227 -0.71 -2.20 25.39
CA ARG A 227 -0.77 -0.74 25.21
C ARG A 227 -2.15 -0.40 24.68
N ALA A 228 -2.99 0.21 25.52
CA ALA A 228 -4.43 0.43 25.37
C ALA A 228 -4.88 1.35 24.20
N THR A 229 -4.13 1.42 23.10
CA THR A 229 -4.43 2.26 21.93
C THR A 229 -4.63 1.41 20.68
N GLY A 230 -5.88 1.38 20.21
CA GLY A 230 -6.40 0.49 19.18
C GLY A 230 -5.85 0.75 17.77
N GLY A 231 -4.93 -0.12 17.35
CA GLY A 231 -4.59 -0.34 15.94
C GLY A 231 -5.37 -1.51 15.34
N THR A 232 -5.73 -1.41 14.07
CA THR A 232 -6.57 -2.40 13.36
C THR A 232 -5.78 -3.63 12.89
N GLY A 233 -4.45 -3.60 12.96
CA GLY A 233 -3.57 -4.61 12.35
C GLY A 233 -3.53 -4.54 10.82
N LEU A 234 -4.03 -3.44 10.22
CA LEU A 234 -4.08 -3.28 8.76
C LEU A 234 -3.07 -2.28 8.21
N GLY A 235 -2.44 -1.46 9.07
CA GLY A 235 -1.55 -0.38 8.62
C GLY A 235 -0.36 -0.88 7.80
N LEU A 236 0.38 -1.88 8.32
CA LEU A 236 1.52 -2.46 7.61
C LEU A 236 1.08 -3.26 6.37
N ALA A 237 -0.01 -4.01 6.46
CA ALA A 237 -0.58 -4.75 5.33
C ALA A 237 -0.99 -3.81 4.17
N SER A 238 -1.66 -2.68 4.48
CA SER A 238 -2.03 -1.64 3.52
C SER A 238 -0.78 -0.96 2.96
N ALA A 239 0.18 -0.57 3.80
CA ALA A 239 1.43 0.03 3.35
C ALA A 239 2.16 -0.86 2.33
N ARG A 240 2.25 -2.17 2.61
CA ARG A 240 2.86 -3.14 1.69
C ARG A 240 2.06 -3.34 0.41
N ALA A 241 0.73 -3.38 0.48
CA ALA A 241 -0.14 -3.45 -0.69
C ALA A 241 0.05 -2.24 -1.62
N VAL A 242 0.12 -1.02 -1.04
CA VAL A 242 0.39 0.20 -1.79
C VAL A 242 1.79 0.16 -2.43
N ALA A 243 2.84 -0.23 -1.71
CA ALA A 243 4.18 -0.32 -2.31
C ALA A 243 4.20 -1.29 -3.49
N ARG A 244 3.56 -2.46 -3.34
CA ARG A 244 3.47 -3.48 -4.39
C ARG A 244 2.68 -3.03 -5.61
N SER A 245 1.60 -2.27 -5.43
CA SER A 245 0.86 -1.68 -6.56
C SER A 245 1.70 -0.67 -7.35
N HIS A 246 2.76 -0.11 -6.73
CA HIS A 246 3.76 0.75 -7.38
C HIS A 246 4.97 -0.02 -7.94
N GLY A 247 4.94 -1.37 -7.96
CA GLY A 247 6.06 -2.20 -8.43
C GLY A 247 7.20 -2.35 -7.41
N GLY A 248 6.94 -1.95 -6.17
CA GLY A 248 7.86 -1.97 -5.04
C GLY A 248 7.57 -3.04 -3.99
N ASP A 249 8.15 -2.88 -2.81
CA ASP A 249 7.76 -3.62 -1.59
C ASP A 249 8.09 -2.80 -0.32
N VAL A 250 7.50 -3.18 0.81
CA VAL A 250 7.92 -2.72 2.14
C VAL A 250 8.56 -3.89 2.88
N THR A 251 9.74 -3.67 3.44
CA THR A 251 10.47 -4.64 4.28
C THR A 251 10.77 -4.05 5.64
N LEU A 252 10.93 -4.91 6.65
CA LEU A 252 11.29 -4.50 8.01
C LEU A 252 12.59 -5.17 8.42
N ALA A 253 13.48 -4.42 9.05
CA ALA A 253 14.69 -4.94 9.66
C ALA A 253 14.94 -4.30 11.02
N ASN A 254 15.46 -5.07 11.97
CA ASN A 254 15.92 -4.51 13.24
C ASN A 254 17.25 -3.79 13.04
N ARG A 255 17.41 -2.63 13.67
CA ARG A 255 18.66 -1.87 13.68
C ARG A 255 19.63 -2.45 14.70
N ARG A 256 20.93 -2.39 14.39
CA ARG A 256 21.99 -2.89 15.29
C ARG A 256 22.04 -2.16 16.62
N GLU A 257 21.73 -0.87 16.61
CA GLU A 257 21.70 0.01 17.78
C GLU A 257 20.37 0.00 18.55
N GLY A 258 19.43 -0.85 18.14
CA GLY A 258 18.04 -0.86 18.65
C GLY A 258 17.09 -0.10 17.73
N GLY A 259 15.82 -0.50 17.72
CA GLY A 259 14.80 0.04 16.84
C GLY A 259 14.53 -0.79 15.58
N LEU A 260 13.60 -0.29 14.78
CA LEU A 260 13.19 -0.88 13.51
C LEU A 260 13.49 0.10 12.37
N VAL A 261 13.81 -0.44 11.19
CA VAL A 261 13.77 0.31 9.94
C VAL A 261 12.75 -0.34 9.01
N ALA A 262 11.79 0.46 8.57
CA ALA A 262 10.87 0.11 7.51
C ALA A 262 11.37 0.69 6.19
N THR A 263 11.73 -0.17 5.25
CA THR A 263 12.29 0.21 3.96
C THR A 263 11.26 0.00 2.88
N ILE A 264 10.79 1.12 2.30
CA ILE A 264 9.98 1.13 1.08
C ILE A 264 10.95 1.11 -0.10
N THR A 265 10.76 0.20 -1.03
CA THR A 265 11.47 0.19 -2.31
C THR A 265 10.51 0.51 -3.43
N LEU A 266 10.90 1.39 -4.36
CA LEU A 266 10.14 1.70 -5.58
C LEU A 266 11.08 1.62 -6.80
N PRO A 267 10.58 1.27 -7.99
CA PRO A 267 11.37 1.33 -9.22
C PRO A 267 11.72 2.78 -9.55
N LEU A 268 12.97 2.99 -9.99
CA LEU A 268 13.38 4.25 -10.60
C LEU A 268 13.02 4.19 -12.09
N HIS A 269 12.18 5.13 -12.55
CA HIS A 269 11.75 5.23 -13.95
C HIS A 269 12.39 6.44 -14.62
#